data_AF-A0A942RQX9-F1
#
_entry.id   AF-A0A942RQX9-F1
#
_cell.length_a   1.000
_cell.length_b   1.000
_cell.length_c   1.000
_cell.angle_alpha   90.00
_cell.angle_beta   90.00
_cell.angle_gamma   90.00
#
_symmetry.space_group_name_H-M   'P 1'
#
loop_
_entity.id
_entity.type
_entity.pdbx_description
1 polymer ?
#
loop_
_entity_poly.entity_id
_entity_poly.type
_entity_poly.pdbx_seq_one_letter_code
_entity_poly.pdbx_strand_id
1 'polypeptide(L)'
;MDISLQKIDLVRERTGLSYAEARELLEEANGDVIDALVMMEDELEADAEEHGVSLLEGDMLAPVKNAIRQSNRTRIRVKNHNGTLMELPATLGLAGMILAPKATALGAAALLIAHYSLEVTPAESEETIWEN
;
A
#
# COMPACT_ATOMS: atom_id res chain seq x y z
N MET A 1 -6.14 -28.54 -25.23
CA MET A 1 -5.42 -27.39 -24.69
C MET A 1 -4.69 -26.71 -25.84
N ASP A 2 -5.13 -25.50 -26.20
CA ASP A 2 -4.59 -24.71 -27.32
C ASP A 2 -3.99 -23.43 -26.74
N ILE A 3 -2.66 -23.43 -26.57
CA ILE A 3 -1.90 -22.28 -26.07
C ILE A 3 -0.99 -21.85 -27.21
N SER A 4 -1.33 -20.72 -27.83
CA SER A 4 -0.54 -20.13 -28.91
C SER A 4 0.30 -18.97 -28.38
N LEU A 5 1.37 -18.65 -29.10
CA LEU A 5 2.19 -17.48 -28.80
C LEU A 5 1.35 -16.19 -28.77
N GLN A 6 0.35 -16.07 -29.65
CA GLN A 6 -0.53 -14.90 -29.68
C GLN A 6 -1.36 -14.76 -28.40
N LYS A 7 -1.83 -15.87 -27.82
CA LYS A 7 -2.56 -15.84 -26.54
C LYS A 7 -1.66 -15.43 -25.39
N ILE A 8 -0.43 -15.96 -25.36
CA ILE A 8 0.57 -15.58 -24.35
C ILE A 8 0.91 -14.10 -24.48
N ASP A 9 1.18 -13.62 -25.69
CA ASP A 9 1.46 -12.20 -25.95
C ASP A 9 0.31 -11.29 -25.51
N LEU A 10 -0.94 -11.70 -25.78
CA LEU A 10 -2.13 -10.96 -25.38
C LEU A 10 -2.26 -10.84 -23.86
N VAL A 11 -2.06 -11.94 -23.11
CA VAL A 11 -2.07 -11.90 -21.64
C VAL A 11 -0.99 -10.95 -21.13
N ARG A 12 0.25 -11.09 -21.62
CA ARG A 12 1.37 -10.22 -21.22
C ARG A 12 1.14 -8.75 -21.51
N GLU A 13 0.54 -8.41 -22.64
CA GLU A 13 0.22 -7.02 -22.99
C GLU A 13 -0.80 -6.41 -22.02
N ARG A 14 -1.76 -7.22 -21.53
CA ARG A 14 -2.80 -6.77 -20.60
C ARG A 14 -2.36 -6.72 -19.15
N THR A 15 -1.46 -7.62 -18.74
CA THR A 15 -1.12 -7.82 -17.33
C THR A 15 0.30 -7.38 -16.99
N GLY A 16 1.19 -7.29 -17.97
CA GLY A 16 2.62 -7.01 -17.77
C GLY A 16 3.46 -8.22 -17.37
N LEU A 17 2.87 -9.43 -17.33
CA LEU A 17 3.55 -10.66 -16.92
C LEU A 17 4.70 -11.07 -17.88
N SER A 18 5.63 -11.86 -17.36
CA SER A 18 6.65 -12.54 -18.17
C SER A 18 6.03 -13.64 -19.05
N TYR A 19 6.77 -14.10 -20.06
CA TYR A 19 6.36 -15.23 -20.88
C TYR A 19 6.11 -16.51 -20.08
N ALA A 20 6.86 -16.73 -19.00
CA ALA A 20 6.72 -17.92 -18.17
C ALA A 20 5.42 -17.86 -17.36
N GLU A 21 5.18 -16.73 -16.69
CA GLU A 21 3.98 -16.50 -15.87
C GLU A 21 2.71 -16.51 -16.73
N ALA A 22 2.72 -15.82 -17.88
CA ALA A 22 1.56 -15.81 -18.78
C ALA A 22 1.26 -17.19 -19.38
N ARG A 23 2.29 -18.03 -19.60
CA ARG A 23 2.09 -19.41 -20.04
C ARG A 23 1.48 -20.26 -18.92
N GLU A 24 1.98 -20.13 -17.70
CA GLU A 24 1.49 -20.86 -16.53
C GLU A 24 0.02 -20.54 -16.25
N LEU A 25 -0.34 -19.26 -16.25
CA LEU A 25 -1.71 -18.79 -16.07
C LEU A 25 -2.67 -19.35 -17.15
N LEU A 26 -2.21 -19.42 -18.41
CA LEU A 26 -2.97 -20.04 -19.50
C LEU A 26 -3.02 -21.57 -19.39
N GLU A 27 -2.00 -22.23 -18.83
CA GLU A 27 -2.01 -23.67 -18.60
C GLU A 27 -3.06 -24.04 -17.53
N GLU A 28 -3.15 -23.24 -16.46
CA GLU A 28 -4.15 -23.40 -15.40
C GLU A 28 -5.58 -23.11 -15.90
N ALA A 29 -5.74 -22.07 -16.72
CA ALA A 29 -6.98 -21.74 -17.41
C ALA A 29 -7.28 -22.61 -18.64
N ASN A 30 -6.57 -23.72 -18.85
CA ASN A 30 -6.76 -24.65 -19.97
C ASN A 30 -6.70 -24.02 -21.38
N GLY A 31 -6.03 -22.88 -21.51
CA GLY A 31 -5.83 -22.12 -22.75
C GLY A 31 -6.92 -21.08 -23.05
N ASP A 32 -7.82 -20.82 -22.10
CA ASP A 32 -8.78 -19.71 -22.17
C ASP A 32 -8.14 -18.43 -21.62
N VAL A 33 -8.15 -17.37 -22.43
CA VAL A 33 -7.52 -16.09 -22.08
C VAL A 33 -8.35 -15.30 -21.08
N ILE A 34 -9.69 -15.39 -21.17
CA ILE A 34 -10.58 -14.67 -20.27
C ILE A 34 -10.52 -15.31 -18.89
N ASP A 35 -10.62 -16.64 -18.82
CA ASP A 35 -10.53 -17.33 -17.53
C ASP A 35 -9.16 -17.12 -16.88
N ALA A 36 -8.06 -17.09 -17.67
CA ALA A 36 -6.73 -16.74 -17.16
C ALA A 36 -6.68 -15.34 -16.54
N LEU A 37 -7.26 -14.34 -17.21
CA LEU A 37 -7.29 -12.97 -16.70
C LEU A 37 -8.15 -12.86 -15.44
N VAL A 38 -9.30 -13.54 -15.40
CA VAL A 38 -10.18 -13.56 -14.23
C VAL A 38 -9.48 -14.24 -13.05
N MET A 39 -8.83 -15.39 -13.25
CA MET A 39 -8.06 -16.07 -12.18
C MET A 39 -6.96 -15.16 -11.61
N MET A 40 -6.24 -14.42 -12.46
CA MET A 40 -5.24 -13.47 -12.00
C MET A 40 -5.87 -12.30 -11.22
N GLU A 41 -7.01 -11.77 -11.68
CA GLU A 41 -7.74 -10.71 -10.97
C GLU A 41 -8.21 -11.19 -9.59
N ASP A 42 -8.78 -12.39 -9.52
CA ASP A 42 -9.21 -13.02 -8.27
C ASP A 42 -8.02 -13.28 -7.32
N GLU A 43 -6.87 -13.70 -7.84
CA GLU A 43 -5.65 -13.89 -7.04
C GLU A 43 -5.08 -12.56 -6.52
N LEU A 44 -5.14 -11.50 -7.34
CA LEU A 44 -4.76 -10.14 -6.93
C LEU A 44 -5.74 -9.56 -5.89
N GLU A 45 -7.03 -9.86 -6.00
CA GLU A 45 -8.04 -9.49 -5.01
C GLU A 45 -7.86 -10.29 -3.71
N ALA A 46 -7.55 -11.59 -3.81
CA ALA A 46 -7.26 -12.43 -2.65
C ALA A 46 -5.97 -12.02 -1.91
N ASP A 47 -4.91 -11.68 -2.62
CA ASP A 47 -3.68 -11.13 -2.03
C ASP A 47 -3.93 -9.75 -1.38
N ALA A 48 -4.82 -8.94 -1.98
CA ALA A 48 -5.25 -7.68 -1.39
C ALA A 48 -6.13 -7.88 -0.14
N GLU A 49 -6.97 -8.91 -0.10
CA GLU A 49 -7.78 -9.26 1.07
C GLU A 49 -6.94 -9.90 2.20
N GLU A 50 -5.99 -10.76 1.86
CA GLU A 50 -5.10 -11.43 2.81
C GLU A 50 -4.06 -10.46 3.41
N HIS A 51 -3.60 -9.48 2.61
CA HIS A 51 -2.54 -8.55 3.00
C HIS A 51 -2.89 -7.06 2.86
N GLY A 52 -4.15 -6.62 2.85
CA GLY A 52 -4.42 -5.17 2.82
C GLY A 52 -5.85 -4.68 2.57
N VAL A 53 -6.59 -4.47 3.67
CA VAL A 53 -7.76 -3.56 3.82
C VAL A 53 -9.15 -4.18 3.56
N SER A 54 -9.57 -5.11 4.41
CA SER A 54 -11.00 -5.42 4.68
C SER A 54 -11.47 -4.77 6.00
N LEU A 55 -11.24 -3.47 6.17
CA LEU A 55 -11.79 -2.71 7.32
C LEU A 55 -12.61 -1.49 6.92
N LEU A 56 -12.64 -1.13 5.63
CA LEU A 56 -13.21 0.13 5.18
C LEU A 56 -13.94 -0.04 3.84
N GLU A 57 -14.93 -0.91 3.78
CA GLU A 57 -15.92 -0.89 2.70
C GLU A 57 -17.12 -0.01 3.08
N GLY A 58 -17.46 0.93 2.20
CA GLY A 58 -18.63 1.82 2.28
C GLY A 58 -18.39 3.13 3.03
N ASP A 59 -18.54 4.27 2.33
CA ASP A 59 -18.60 5.70 2.78
C ASP A 59 -17.52 6.25 3.76
N MET A 60 -16.78 5.38 4.45
CA MET A 60 -15.77 5.66 5.47
C MET A 60 -14.38 5.94 4.87
N LEU A 61 -14.17 5.61 3.58
CA LEU A 61 -12.96 5.98 2.83
C LEU A 61 -13.00 7.42 2.31
N ALA A 62 -14.18 8.05 2.22
CA ALA A 62 -14.31 9.44 1.80
C ALA A 62 -13.48 10.41 2.67
N PRO A 63 -13.52 10.34 4.02
CA PRO A 63 -12.64 11.16 4.86
C PRO A 63 -11.16 10.79 4.72
N VAL A 64 -10.81 9.51 4.51
CA VAL A 64 -9.42 9.09 4.29
C VAL A 64 -8.88 9.65 2.97
N LYS A 65 -9.66 9.59 1.89
CA LYS A 65 -9.29 10.11 0.57
C LYS A 65 -9.16 11.64 0.59
N ASN A 66 -10.04 12.33 1.31
CA ASN A 66 -9.91 13.77 1.56
C ASN A 66 -8.69 14.09 2.44
N ALA A 67 -8.44 13.31 3.48
CA ALA A 67 -7.27 13.46 4.34
C ALA A 67 -5.97 13.28 3.53
N ILE A 68 -5.86 12.25 2.69
CA ILE A 68 -4.70 12.02 1.79
C ILE A 68 -4.51 13.21 0.84
N ARG A 69 -5.59 13.75 0.26
CA ARG A 69 -5.52 14.91 -0.64
C ARG A 69 -5.03 16.18 0.09
N GLN A 70 -5.30 16.30 1.39
CA GLN A 70 -4.80 17.38 2.26
C GLN A 70 -3.44 17.03 2.93
N SER A 71 -2.99 15.77 2.87
CA SER A 71 -1.91 15.20 3.70
C SER A 71 -0.51 15.59 3.27
N ASN A 72 -0.33 16.30 2.15
CA ASN A 72 0.98 16.60 1.57
C ASN A 72 1.94 17.39 2.50
N ARG A 73 1.46 17.79 3.68
CA ARG A 73 2.19 18.53 4.71
C ARG A 73 2.18 17.85 6.09
N THR A 74 1.46 16.76 6.34
CA THR A 74 1.44 16.16 7.69
C THR A 74 2.63 15.25 7.90
N ARG A 75 3.43 15.49 8.94
CA ARG A 75 4.59 14.65 9.31
C ARG A 75 4.37 13.96 10.65
N ILE A 76 4.78 12.70 10.72
CA ILE A 76 4.89 11.88 11.92
C ILE A 76 6.33 11.95 12.40
N ARG A 77 6.54 12.43 13.61
CA ARG A 77 7.83 12.43 14.31
C ARG A 77 7.87 11.32 15.33
N VAL A 78 8.92 10.53 15.30
CA VAL A 78 9.22 9.54 16.33
C VAL A 78 10.24 10.15 17.29
N LYS A 79 9.83 10.37 18.54
CA LYS A 79 10.70 10.92 19.58
C LYS A 79 11.10 9.86 20.60
N ASN A 80 12.33 9.98 21.08
CA ASN A 80 12.84 9.27 22.25
C ASN A 80 13.29 10.28 23.33
N HIS A 81 13.92 9.80 24.41
CA HIS A 81 14.41 10.63 25.51
C HIS A 81 15.47 11.68 25.12
N ASN A 82 16.13 11.50 23.97
CA ASN A 82 17.16 12.41 23.43
C ASN A 82 16.64 13.33 22.32
N GLY A 83 15.35 13.27 21.97
CA GLY A 83 14.74 14.12 20.95
C GLY A 83 14.13 13.34 19.76
N THR A 84 13.95 14.01 18.63
CA THR A 84 13.36 13.42 17.42
C THR A 84 14.36 12.50 16.72
N LEU A 85 14.03 11.21 16.63
CA LEU A 85 14.85 10.21 15.95
C LEU A 85 14.60 10.17 14.44
N MET A 86 13.33 10.25 14.03
CA MET A 86 12.96 10.26 12.61
C MET A 86 11.71 11.08 12.35
N GLU A 87 11.62 11.64 11.14
CA GLU A 87 10.42 12.30 10.63
C GLU A 87 10.00 11.64 9.31
N LEU A 88 8.74 11.23 9.20
CA LEU A 88 8.18 10.64 7.99
C LEU A 88 6.86 11.31 7.64
N PRO A 89 6.50 11.48 6.36
CA PRO A 89 5.17 11.92 5.98
C PRO A 89 4.11 10.95 6.50
N ALA A 90 2.98 11.48 6.98
CA ALA A 90 1.85 10.66 7.41
C ALA A 90 1.29 9.80 6.26
N THR A 91 1.38 10.30 5.02
CA THR A 91 1.06 9.54 3.81
C THR A 91 1.88 8.26 3.68
N LEU A 92 3.16 8.27 4.07
CA LEU A 92 4.02 7.09 4.00
C LEU A 92 3.58 6.02 5.01
N GLY A 93 3.16 6.43 6.21
CA GLY A 93 2.60 5.51 7.20
C GLY A 93 1.33 4.83 6.70
N LEU A 94 0.41 5.61 6.11
CA LEU A 94 -0.83 5.09 5.52
C LEU A 94 -0.54 4.17 4.31
N ALA A 95 0.35 4.59 3.42
CA ALA A 95 0.78 3.77 2.29
C ALA A 95 1.44 2.46 2.76
N GLY A 96 2.25 2.51 3.82
CA GLY A 96 2.86 1.33 4.43
C GLY A 96 1.84 0.35 5.01
N MET A 97 0.74 0.84 5.58
CA MET A 97 -0.34 -0.04 6.05
C MET A 97 -1.02 -0.80 4.91
N ILE A 98 -1.08 -0.22 3.71
CA ILE A 98 -1.69 -0.84 2.53
C ILE A 98 -0.69 -1.76 1.82
N LEU A 99 0.52 -1.26 1.55
CA LEU A 99 1.53 -1.97 0.75
C LEU A 99 2.29 -3.04 1.56
N ALA A 100 2.41 -2.88 2.87
CA ALA A 100 3.17 -3.77 3.74
C ALA A 100 2.61 -3.83 5.18
N PRO A 101 1.35 -4.28 5.39
CA PRO A 101 0.73 -4.23 6.71
C PRO A 101 1.46 -5.05 7.77
N LYS A 102 1.99 -6.23 7.42
CA LYS A 102 2.78 -7.06 8.35
C LYS A 102 4.02 -6.30 8.86
N ALA A 103 4.75 -5.62 7.97
CA ALA A 103 5.90 -4.82 8.35
C ALA A 103 5.49 -3.58 9.16
N THR A 104 4.41 -2.91 8.77
CA THR A 104 3.90 -1.71 9.46
C THR A 104 3.41 -2.04 10.87
N ALA A 105 2.72 -3.16 11.06
CA ALA A 105 2.30 -3.63 12.38
C ALA A 105 3.50 -3.92 13.30
N LEU A 106 4.53 -4.59 12.77
CA LEU A 106 5.77 -4.84 13.51
C LEU A 106 6.49 -3.55 13.88
N GLY A 107 6.58 -2.59 12.95
CA GLY A 107 7.17 -1.28 13.22
C GLY A 107 6.42 -0.53 14.32
N ALA A 108 5.08 -0.49 14.25
CA ALA A 108 4.25 0.13 15.28
C ALA A 108 4.43 -0.53 16.66
N ALA A 109 4.44 -1.86 16.71
CA ALA A 109 4.67 -2.60 17.96
C ALA A 109 6.06 -2.32 18.55
N ALA A 110 7.09 -2.28 17.71
CA ALA A 110 8.46 -1.95 18.14
C ALA A 110 8.56 -0.54 18.74
N LEU A 111 7.88 0.44 18.15
CA LEU A 111 7.82 1.81 18.68
C LEU A 111 7.18 1.87 20.07
N LEU A 112 6.08 1.12 20.28
CA LEU A 112 5.40 1.04 21.58
C LEU A 112 6.29 0.40 22.64
N ILE A 113 6.95 -0.73 22.31
CA ILE A 113 7.86 -1.44 23.22
C ILE A 113 9.07 -0.56 23.55
N ALA A 114 9.58 0.20 22.59
CA ALA A 114 10.69 1.12 22.79
C ALA A 114 10.31 2.39 23.59
N HIS A 115 9.04 2.53 24.00
CA HIS A 115 8.50 3.73 24.66
C HIS A 115 8.73 5.01 23.84
N TYR A 116 8.64 4.92 22.51
CA TYR A 116 8.80 6.07 21.64
C TYR A 116 7.47 6.83 21.53
N SER A 117 7.55 8.16 21.51
CA SER A 117 6.38 9.03 21.37
C SER A 117 6.16 9.38 19.90
N LEU A 118 4.92 9.23 19.44
CA LEU A 118 4.48 9.61 18.10
C LEU A 118 3.83 10.99 18.17
N GLU A 119 4.50 11.99 17.61
CA GLU A 119 3.91 13.32 17.46
C GLU A 119 3.50 13.54 16.01
N VAL A 120 2.26 13.97 15.82
CA VAL A 120 1.74 14.39 14.51
C VAL A 120 1.83 15.90 14.43
N THR A 121 2.73 16.41 13.59
CA THR A 121 2.85 17.85 13.35
C THR A 121 2.34 18.15 11.95
N PRO A 122 1.29 18.98 11.80
CA PRO A 122 0.97 19.61 10.52
C PRO A 122 2.18 20.44 10.09
N ALA A 123 2.65 20.38 8.83
CA ALA A 123 3.71 21.28 8.37
C ALA A 123 3.16 22.70 8.18
N GLU A 124 2.98 23.38 9.31
CA GLU A 124 3.42 24.73 9.61
C GLU A 124 3.01 25.05 11.05
N SER A 125 3.98 25.02 11.95
CA SER A 125 4.10 26.02 13.00
C SER A 125 5.59 26.28 13.16
N GLU A 126 6.17 26.92 12.13
CA GLU A 126 7.28 27.82 12.42
C GLU A 126 6.69 28.87 13.37
N GLU A 127 7.04 28.74 14.63
CA GLU A 127 6.88 29.77 15.63
C GLU A 127 7.68 30.98 15.11
N THR A 128 7.02 31.83 14.33
CA THR A 128 7.59 33.12 13.97
C THR A 128 7.55 33.93 15.24
N ILE A 129 8.66 33.91 15.96
CA ILE A 129 9.00 34.86 17.00
C ILE A 129 8.97 36.24 16.33
N TRP A 130 7.84 36.94 16.43
CA TRP A 130 7.84 38.38 16.26
C TRP A 130 8.27 38.96 17.60
N GLU A 131 9.58 39.15 17.71
CA GLU A 131 10.17 40.02 18.72
C GLU A 131 9.75 41.45 18.39
N ASN A 132 8.81 42.02 19.16
CA ASN A 132 8.78 43.45 19.52
C ASN A 132 7.87 43.71 20.73
#